data_AF-A0A423S2Q0-F1
#
_entry.id   AF-A0A423S2Q0-F1
#
_cell.length_a   1.000
_cell.length_b   1.000
_cell.length_c   1.000
_cell.angle_alpha   90.00
_cell.angle_beta   90.00
_cell.angle_gamma   90.00
#
_symmetry.space_group_name_H-M   'P 1'
#
loop_
_entity.id
_entity.type
_entity.pdbx_description
1 polymer ?
#
loop_
_entity_poly.entity_id
_entity_poly.type
_entity_poly.pdbx_seq_one_letter_code
_entity_poly.pdbx_strand_id
1 'polypeptide(L)' 'MSTNDNARRLAAYRRRLEDAGFKRVSAYVSSDLIIYVQSQKERGECMGRTLERLLLGTAKVRPTYYSDEEIAQREARRE' A
#
# COMPACT_ATOMS: atom_id res chain seq x y z
N MET A 1 0.59 -9.87 -32.60
CA MET A 1 0.31 -10.84 -31.51
C MET A 1 1.13 -10.36 -30.32
N SER A 2 0.53 -9.71 -29.32
CA SER A 2 -0.06 -10.35 -28.13
C SER A 2 0.91 -11.28 -27.40
N THR A 3 0.74 -11.34 -26.08
CA THR A 3 1.39 -12.18 -25.07
C THR A 3 2.78 -11.72 -24.60
N ASN A 4 2.85 -11.05 -23.45
CA ASN A 4 3.79 -11.55 -22.44
C ASN A 4 3.33 -11.20 -21.04
N ASP A 5 2.10 -11.61 -20.78
CA ASP A 5 1.80 -12.40 -19.60
C ASP A 5 2.42 -11.90 -18.30
N ASN A 6 2.35 -10.58 -18.07
CA ASN A 6 2.93 -9.96 -16.89
C ASN A 6 2.30 -10.56 -15.64
N ALA A 7 1.02 -10.95 -15.73
CA ALA A 7 0.34 -11.75 -14.73
C ALA A 7 1.00 -13.13 -14.54
N ARG A 8 1.30 -13.91 -15.59
CA ARG A 8 2.04 -15.19 -15.43
C ARG A 8 3.48 -15.00 -15.01
N ARG A 9 4.16 -13.92 -15.39
CA ARG A 9 5.50 -13.57 -14.93
C ARG A 9 5.49 -13.22 -13.44
N LEU A 10 4.53 -12.41 -13.00
CA LEU A 10 4.31 -12.12 -11.59
C LEU A 10 3.94 -13.39 -10.82
N ALA A 11 3.09 -14.25 -11.39
CA ALA A 11 2.68 -15.50 -10.75
C ALA A 11 3.85 -16.49 -10.66
N ALA A 12 4.66 -16.64 -11.71
CA ALA A 12 5.86 -17.48 -11.70
C ALA A 12 6.92 -16.94 -10.73
N TYR A 13 7.09 -15.62 -10.65
CA TYR A 13 7.99 -14.98 -9.69
C TYR A 13 7.50 -15.13 -8.26
N ARG A 14 6.21 -14.86 -7.99
CA ARG A 14 5.56 -15.09 -6.69
C ARG A 14 5.68 -16.54 -6.27
N ARG A 15 5.42 -17.48 -7.18
CA ARG A 15 5.54 -18.91 -6.91
C ARG A 15 6.97 -19.34 -6.65
N ARG A 16 7.96 -18.80 -7.38
CA ARG A 16 9.39 -19.01 -7.08
C ARG A 16 9.77 -18.50 -5.68
N LEU A 17 9.19 -17.38 -5.26
CA LEU A 17 9.37 -16.85 -3.90
C LEU A 17 8.64 -17.74 -2.87
N GLU A 18 7.41 -18.17 -3.12
CA GLU A 18 6.65 -19.07 -2.26
C GLU A 18 7.34 -20.44 -2.10
N ASP A 19 7.85 -21.03 -3.19
CA ASP A 19 8.60 -22.30 -3.21
C ASP A 19 9.96 -22.16 -2.49
N ALA A 20 10.55 -20.97 -2.50
CA ALA A 20 11.71 -20.63 -1.68
C ALA A 20 11.33 -20.31 -0.20
N GLY A 21 10.06 -20.45 0.17
CA GLY A 21 9.54 -20.31 1.52
C GLY A 21 8.98 -18.93 1.90
N PHE A 22 8.91 -17.96 0.97
CA PHE A 22 8.41 -16.61 1.25
C PHE A 22 6.87 -16.57 1.30
N LYS A 23 6.28 -16.16 2.43
CA LYS A 23 4.81 -16.21 2.67
C LYS A 23 4.00 -14.97 2.25
N ARG A 24 4.64 -13.87 1.84
CA ARG A 24 3.99 -12.61 1.40
C ARG A 24 4.87 -11.86 0.40
N VAL A 25 4.33 -11.50 -0.77
CA VAL A 25 5.02 -10.65 -1.74
C VAL A 25 4.56 -9.20 -1.56
N SER A 26 5.24 -8.52 -0.64
CA SER A 26 5.11 -7.08 -0.38
C SER A 26 5.88 -6.28 -1.44
N ALA A 27 5.57 -4.98 -1.60
CA ALA A 27 6.41 -4.09 -2.39
C ALA A 27 7.84 -4.09 -1.82
N TYR A 28 8.81 -4.57 -2.60
CA TYR A 28 10.22 -4.49 -2.24
C TYR A 28 10.76 -3.14 -2.70
N VAL A 29 10.97 -2.25 -1.72
CA VAL A 29 11.66 -0.98 -1.88
C VAL A 29 13.01 -1.09 -1.17
N SER A 30 14.03 -0.35 -1.61
CA SER A 30 15.30 -0.32 -0.90
C SER A 30 15.11 0.18 0.55
N SER A 31 15.96 -0.26 1.47
CA SER A 31 16.00 0.21 2.86
C SER A 31 16.10 1.73 2.93
N ASP A 32 16.90 2.30 2.03
CA ASP A 32 17.17 3.73 2.04
C ASP A 32 15.94 4.52 1.58
N LEU A 33 15.19 3.97 0.61
CA LEU A 33 13.94 4.58 0.16
C LEU A 33 12.87 4.54 1.26
N ILE A 34 12.76 3.44 2.01
CA ILE A 34 11.76 3.39 3.09
C ILE A 34 12.12 4.31 4.26
N ILE A 35 13.41 4.42 4.61
CA ILE A 35 13.89 5.36 5.63
C ILE A 35 13.61 6.80 5.18
N TYR A 36 13.94 7.12 3.93
CA TYR A 36 13.65 8.44 3.36
C TYR A 36 12.17 8.76 3.42
N VAL A 37 11.29 7.87 2.94
CA VAL A 37 9.84 8.13 2.94
C VAL A 37 9.31 8.27 4.37
N GLN A 38 9.82 7.50 5.33
CA GLN A 38 9.43 7.63 6.73
C GLN A 38 9.86 8.97 7.34
N SER A 39 11.05 9.48 7.00
CA SER A 39 11.52 10.78 7.48
C SER A 39 10.72 11.95 6.93
N GLN A 40 10.05 11.77 5.78
CA GLN A 40 9.21 12.78 5.16
C GLN A 40 7.75 12.74 5.63
N LYS A 41 7.36 11.77 6.47
CA LYS A 41 5.97 11.55 6.88
C LYS A 41 5.46 12.67 7.80
N GLU A 42 4.37 13.32 7.41
CA GLU A 42 3.72 14.34 8.23
C GLU A 42 2.69 13.73 9.21
N ARG A 43 2.30 14.52 10.23
CA ARG A 43 1.33 14.07 11.25
C ARG A 43 0.00 13.73 10.59
N GLY A 44 -0.49 12.52 10.82
CA GLY A 44 -1.77 12.05 10.26
C GLY A 44 -1.66 11.43 8.86
N GLU A 45 -0.48 11.41 8.24
CA GLU A 45 -0.28 10.71 6.97
C GLU A 45 -0.08 9.20 7.16
N CYS A 46 -0.53 8.42 6.20
CA CYS A 46 -0.06 7.05 6.00
C CYS A 46 1.03 7.04 4.91
N MET A 47 1.85 5.99 4.86
CA MET A 47 2.94 5.86 3.87
C MET A 47 2.49 6.12 2.42
N GLY A 48 1.28 5.67 2.06
CA GLY A 48 0.71 5.94 0.74
C GLY A 48 0.43 7.42 0.47
N ARG A 49 -0.03 8.18 1.47
CA ARG A 49 -0.24 9.63 1.35
C ARG A 49 1.09 10.38 1.29
N THR A 50 2.07 9.97 2.10
CA THR A 50 3.41 10.55 2.05
C THR A 50 4.04 10.33 0.68
N LEU A 51 3.93 9.13 0.09
CA LEU A 51 4.38 8.86 -1.27
C LEU A 51 3.63 9.68 -2.32
N GLU A 52 2.31 9.77 -2.22
CA GLU A 52 1.48 10.57 -3.13
C GLU A 52 1.90 12.05 -3.11
N ARG A 53 2.11 12.63 -1.92
CA ARG A 53 2.60 14.01 -1.76
C ARG A 53 4.00 14.19 -2.33
N LEU A 54 4.94 13.28 -2.03
CA LEU A 54 6.32 13.36 -2.54
C LEU A 54 6.38 13.26 -4.08
N LEU A 55 5.50 12.45 -4.69
CA LEU A 55 5.49 12.24 -6.14
C LEU A 55 4.71 13.31 -6.90
N LEU A 56 3.58 13.78 -6.33
CA LEU A 56 2.62 14.65 -7.02
C LEU A 56 2.60 16.09 -6.47
N GLY A 57 3.44 16.38 -5.48
CA GLY A 57 3.45 17.65 -4.74
C GLY A 57 2.25 17.86 -3.80
N THR A 58 1.22 17.00 -3.88
CA THR A 58 0.01 17.05 -3.05
C THR A 58 -0.53 15.65 -2.79
N ALA A 59 -1.14 15.43 -1.62
CA ALA A 59 -1.87 14.20 -1.32
C ALA A 59 -3.36 14.52 -1.17
N LYS A 60 -4.17 14.09 -2.14
CA LYS A 60 -5.61 14.38 -2.13
C LYS A 60 -6.28 13.75 -0.92
N VAL A 61 -7.26 14.43 -0.35
CA VAL A 61 -8.10 13.85 0.70
C VAL A 61 -8.79 12.62 0.10
N ARG A 62 -8.65 11.46 0.76
CA ARG A 62 -9.35 10.26 0.31
C ARG A 62 -10.84 10.42 0.59
N PRO A 63 -11.72 9.97 -0.31
CA PRO A 63 -13.15 9.89 0.00
C PRO A 63 -13.37 9.11 1.29
N THR A 64 -14.35 9.54 2.08
CA THR A 64 -14.76 8.82 3.29
C THR A 64 -15.22 7.43 2.86
N TYR A 65 -14.55 6.39 3.38
CA TYR A 65 -14.83 5.00 2.99
C TYR A 65 -16.12 4.47 3.64
N TYR A 66 -16.46 5.02 4.81
CA TYR A 66 -17.64 4.64 5.58
C TYR A 66 -18.64 5.79 5.59
N SER A 67 -19.92 5.45 5.52
CA SER A 67 -20.99 6.40 5.84
C SER A 67 -20.99 6.74 7.33
N ASP A 68 -21.67 7.83 7.70
CA ASP A 68 -21.80 8.23 9.10
C ASP A 68 -22.46 7.12 9.96
N GLU A 69 -23.40 6.37 9.36
CA GLU A 69 -24.05 5.22 10.01
C GLU A 69 -23.06 4.07 10.27
N GLU A 70 -22.17 3.78 9.31
CA GLU A 70 -21.14 2.75 9.46
C GLU A 70 -20.08 3.15 10.48
N ILE A 71 -19.78 4.45 10.62
CA ILE A 71 -18.89 4.98 11.65
C ILE A 71 -19.53 4.78 13.04
N ALA A 72 -20.79 5.21 13.20
CA ALA A 72 -21.53 5.09 14.46
C ALA A 72 -21.66 3.63 14.92
N GLN A 73 -21.95 2.70 14.00
CA GLN A 73 -22.02 1.26 14.30
C GLN A 73 -20.68 0.68 14.76
N ARG A 74 -19.56 1.20 14.27
CA ARG A 74 -18.23 0.73 14.67
C ARG A 74 -17.77 1.29 16.00
N GLU A 75 -18.15 2.54 16.30
CA GLU A 75 -17.89 3.16 17.61
C GLU A 75 -18.68 2.45 18.72
N ALA A 76 -19.95 2.14 18.48
CA ALA A 76 -20.79 1.37 19.40
C ALA A 76 -20.30 -0.08 19.64
N ARG A 77 -19.46 -0.64 18.75
CA ARG A 77 -18.83 -1.96 18.94
C ARG A 77 -17.50 -1.90 19.70
N ARG A 78 -16.97 -0.70 19.94
CA ARG A 78 -15.69 -0.49 20.65
C ARG A 78 -15.87 -0.25 22.15
N GLU A 79 -17.07 0.15 22.57
CA GLU A 79 -17.51 0.19 23.97
C GLU A 79 -17.91 -1.21 24.47
#